data_AF-A0A6L7W8Z5-F1
#
_entry.id   AF-A0A6L7W8Z5-F1
#
_cell.length_a   1.000
_cell.length_b   1.000
_cell.length_c   1.000
_cell.angle_alpha   90.00
_cell.angle_beta   90.00
_cell.angle_gamma   90.00
#
_symmetry.space_group_name_H-M   'P 1'
#
loop_
_entity.id
_entity.type
_entity.pdbx_description
1 polymer ?
#
loop_
_entity_poly.entity_id
_entity_poly.type
_entity_poly.pdbx_seq_one_letter_code
_entity_poly.pdbx_strand_id
1 'polypeptide(L)'
;MRLLIFATLSIGLLTQPLQARVGSQSGNPDFDASGEVDFTDFLLFAGKFGARQDDERYETRFDLDGDGEVGFGDFLIFAGGFGKTVPKAMGKIYWTDSGTGNPTPMEDDKIQRANFDGSNVETLLTFQNFLRLPFGITLDVAGGKMYWTDTIRDRIRRANLDGSGVEDLLNTRTFGGQSLGGPATAPRDIALDLTSDPPKMYWVDAGTSNVNDGKIWRANLDGSSPEVLVSTGLINPQSIALDVAGGKMYWTDSGTGGPDAPQDDKIQRANLDGSNVETLLTYENFLRVPRGIALDVAGGKMYWTDIGRDRIRRANLDGTEPEDLLNTRTFGGQSLGGPATAPRDIALDLTSDPPKMYWVDAGTSNVNDGKIWRANLDGSSPEALVTTGLVNPQGIALMLTP
;
A
#
# COMPACT_ATOMS: atom_id res chain seq x y z
N MET A 1 -61.69 -40.04 54.86
CA MET A 1 -60.78 -39.71 53.74
C MET A 1 -59.96 -38.50 54.17
N ARG A 2 -58.69 -38.69 54.53
CA ARG A 2 -57.75 -37.64 54.99
C ARG A 2 -56.86 -37.23 53.82
N LEU A 3 -56.61 -35.93 53.62
CA LEU A 3 -55.26 -35.34 53.68
C LEU A 3 -55.31 -33.81 53.56
N LEU A 4 -54.71 -33.12 54.54
CA LEU A 4 -54.13 -31.78 54.41
C LEU A 4 -52.72 -31.94 53.82
N ILE A 5 -52.29 -31.06 52.90
CA ILE A 5 -50.89 -30.62 52.77
C ILE A 5 -50.89 -29.12 52.38
N PHE A 6 -50.21 -28.31 53.20
CA PHE A 6 -49.74 -26.96 52.87
C PHE A 6 -48.42 -27.05 52.09
N ALA A 7 -48.25 -26.24 51.05
CA ALA A 7 -46.93 -25.89 50.53
C ALA A 7 -46.92 -24.42 50.09
N THR A 8 -46.18 -23.61 50.83
CA THR A 8 -45.74 -22.26 50.49
C THR A 8 -44.75 -22.31 49.32
N LEU A 9 -44.96 -21.49 48.28
CA LEU A 9 -43.92 -21.19 47.30
C LEU A 9 -43.56 -19.71 47.39
N SER A 10 -42.38 -19.44 47.95
CA SER A 10 -41.72 -18.15 47.90
C SER A 10 -41.21 -17.92 46.47
N ILE A 11 -41.79 -16.95 45.75
CA ILE A 11 -41.20 -16.43 44.52
C ILE A 11 -40.20 -15.36 44.94
N GLY A 12 -38.92 -15.74 45.01
CA GLY A 12 -37.83 -14.81 45.19
C GLY A 12 -37.70 -13.92 43.95
N LEU A 13 -37.64 -12.60 44.17
CA LEU A 13 -37.13 -11.66 43.18
C LEU A 13 -35.68 -12.04 42.84
N LEU A 14 -35.44 -12.37 41.58
CA LEU A 14 -34.14 -12.18 40.93
C LEU A 14 -34.42 -11.41 39.63
N THR A 15 -34.42 -10.09 39.77
CA THR A 15 -34.12 -9.18 38.66
C THR A 15 -32.67 -9.41 38.26
N GLN A 16 -32.44 -10.21 37.23
CA GLN A 16 -31.20 -10.14 36.46
C GLN A 16 -31.57 -9.59 35.09
N PRO A 17 -30.98 -8.46 34.65
CA PRO A 17 -31.11 -8.06 33.26
C PRO A 17 -30.48 -9.16 32.40
N LEU A 18 -31.11 -9.48 31.25
CA LEU A 18 -30.43 -10.19 30.17
C LEU A 18 -29.19 -9.36 29.81
N GLN A 19 -28.03 -9.73 30.34
CA GLN A 19 -26.77 -9.37 29.70
C GLN A 19 -26.62 -10.35 28.55
N ALA A 20 -27.05 -9.89 27.36
CA ALA A 20 -26.52 -10.43 26.12
C ALA A 20 -25.00 -10.42 26.23
N ARG A 21 -24.40 -11.57 25.94
CA ARG A 21 -22.95 -11.75 25.91
C ARG A 21 -22.45 -10.99 24.68
N VAL A 22 -22.25 -9.69 24.81
CA VAL A 22 -21.64 -8.85 23.78
C VAL A 22 -20.17 -9.27 23.71
N GLY A 23 -19.85 -10.10 22.72
CA GLY A 23 -18.50 -10.27 22.24
C GLY A 23 -17.97 -8.90 21.84
N SER A 24 -16.80 -8.56 22.34
CA SER A 24 -16.18 -7.26 22.18
C SER A 24 -15.59 -7.09 20.77
N GLN A 25 -16.44 -6.84 19.77
CA GLN A 25 -16.22 -6.00 18.57
C GLN A 25 -17.55 -5.98 17.80
N SER A 26 -18.38 -4.94 17.99
CA SER A 26 -19.51 -4.72 17.07
C SER A 26 -18.92 -4.26 15.73
N GLY A 27 -19.24 -4.95 14.64
CA GLY A 27 -18.83 -4.53 13.29
C GLY A 27 -19.29 -3.11 12.94
N ASN A 28 -18.69 -2.50 11.92
CA ASN A 28 -19.04 -1.16 11.47
C ASN A 28 -20.26 -1.20 10.50
N PRO A 29 -21.41 -0.59 10.85
CA PRO A 29 -22.60 -0.60 10.00
C PRO A 29 -22.60 0.46 8.87
N ASP A 30 -21.56 1.29 8.77
CA ASP A 30 -21.31 2.21 7.64
C ASP A 30 -20.49 1.44 6.58
N PHE A 31 -21.19 0.87 5.60
CA PHE A 31 -20.69 -0.06 4.57
C PHE A 31 -20.16 0.64 3.32
N ASP A 32 -20.59 1.88 3.07
CA ASP A 32 -20.09 2.75 1.99
C ASP A 32 -19.06 3.79 2.45
N ALA A 33 -18.67 3.71 3.74
CA ALA A 33 -17.75 4.60 4.44
C ALA A 33 -18.01 6.10 4.23
N SER A 34 -19.26 6.47 4.01
CA SER A 34 -19.69 7.87 3.91
C SER A 34 -19.46 8.62 5.22
N GLY A 35 -19.33 7.91 6.35
CA GLY A 35 -19.26 8.46 7.70
C GLY A 35 -20.63 8.60 8.35
N GLU A 36 -21.70 8.16 7.69
CA GLU A 36 -23.07 8.10 8.19
C GLU A 36 -23.62 6.71 7.96
N VAL A 37 -24.41 6.17 8.90
CA VAL A 37 -25.14 4.92 8.67
C VAL A 37 -26.52 5.29 8.14
N ASP A 38 -26.72 5.18 6.84
CA ASP A 38 -27.92 5.69 6.18
C ASP A 38 -28.60 4.67 5.26
N PHE A 39 -29.48 5.16 4.39
CA PHE A 39 -30.26 4.30 3.50
C PHE A 39 -29.39 3.62 2.42
N THR A 40 -28.25 4.20 2.06
CA THR A 40 -27.28 3.62 1.13
C THR A 40 -26.66 2.36 1.73
N ASP A 41 -26.26 2.42 3.00
CA ASP A 41 -25.79 1.26 3.75
C ASP A 41 -26.85 0.17 3.87
N PHE A 42 -28.11 0.56 4.09
CA PHE A 42 -29.22 -0.39 4.10
C PHE A 42 -29.35 -1.14 2.77
N LEU A 43 -29.19 -0.46 1.63
CA LEU A 43 -29.26 -1.09 0.31
C LEU A 43 -28.09 -2.08 0.10
N LEU A 44 -26.89 -1.73 0.54
CA LEU A 44 -25.73 -2.62 0.50
C LEU A 44 -25.95 -3.87 1.37
N PHE A 45 -26.39 -3.67 2.62
CA PHE A 45 -26.72 -4.75 3.55
C PHE A 45 -27.81 -5.67 3.01
N ALA A 46 -28.91 -5.11 2.50
CA ALA A 46 -30.03 -5.88 1.96
C ALA A 46 -29.61 -6.74 0.76
N GLY A 47 -28.62 -6.31 -0.03
CA GLY A 47 -28.04 -7.10 -1.12
C GLY A 47 -27.32 -8.37 -0.65
N LYS A 48 -26.91 -8.42 0.63
CA LYS A 48 -26.16 -9.51 1.24
C LYS A 48 -26.94 -10.33 2.26
N PHE A 49 -28.13 -9.87 2.65
CA PHE A 49 -28.97 -10.53 3.64
C PHE A 49 -29.24 -12.00 3.28
N GLY A 50 -29.02 -12.88 4.26
CA GLY A 50 -29.14 -14.34 4.17
C GLY A 50 -27.93 -15.06 3.58
N ALA A 51 -26.80 -14.38 3.33
CA ALA A 51 -25.56 -15.03 2.90
C ALA A 51 -24.82 -15.67 4.08
N ARG A 52 -24.25 -16.86 3.88
CA ARG A 52 -23.44 -17.59 4.88
C ARG A 52 -21.99 -17.73 4.44
N GLN A 53 -21.07 -17.97 5.38
CA GLN A 53 -19.62 -18.02 5.11
C GLN A 53 -19.18 -18.97 3.99
N ASP A 54 -20.00 -19.98 3.64
CA ASP A 54 -19.79 -20.91 2.53
C ASP A 54 -20.38 -20.44 1.18
N ASP A 55 -21.09 -19.32 1.13
CA ASP A 55 -21.65 -18.71 -0.07
C ASP A 55 -20.67 -17.72 -0.74
N GLU A 56 -20.62 -17.72 -2.07
CA GLU A 56 -19.84 -16.74 -2.86
C GLU A 56 -20.28 -15.28 -2.63
N ARG A 57 -21.52 -15.07 -2.18
CA ARG A 57 -22.06 -13.73 -1.90
C ARG A 57 -21.64 -13.20 -0.54
N TYR A 58 -21.16 -14.05 0.36
CA TYR A 58 -20.81 -13.67 1.71
C TYR A 58 -19.59 -12.77 1.73
N GLU A 59 -19.71 -11.69 2.49
CA GLU A 59 -18.65 -10.73 2.71
C GLU A 59 -18.62 -10.44 4.21
N THR A 60 -17.49 -10.74 4.86
CA THR A 60 -17.30 -10.61 6.31
C THR A 60 -17.67 -9.24 6.87
N ARG A 61 -17.62 -8.18 6.05
CA ARG A 61 -17.99 -6.82 6.48
C ARG A 61 -19.47 -6.67 6.84
N PHE A 62 -20.36 -7.53 6.33
CA PHE A 62 -21.79 -7.48 6.64
C PHE A 62 -22.21 -8.41 7.79
N ASP A 63 -21.32 -9.29 8.24
CA ASP A 63 -21.46 -10.11 9.46
C ASP A 63 -20.93 -9.31 10.66
N LEU A 64 -21.80 -8.45 11.21
CA LEU A 64 -21.52 -7.49 12.26
C LEU A 64 -21.43 -8.13 13.66
N ASP A 65 -22.06 -9.28 13.90
CA ASP A 65 -21.96 -10.02 15.16
C ASP A 65 -20.95 -11.19 15.13
N GLY A 66 -20.45 -11.53 13.94
CA GLY A 66 -19.37 -12.49 13.72
C GLY A 66 -19.81 -13.94 13.86
N ASP A 67 -21.10 -14.23 13.64
CA ASP A 67 -21.66 -15.58 13.77
C ASP A 67 -21.57 -16.43 12.49
N GLY A 68 -21.07 -15.85 11.40
CA GLY A 68 -20.87 -16.50 10.10
C GLY A 68 -22.09 -16.47 9.18
N GLU A 69 -23.15 -15.72 9.53
CA GLU A 69 -24.34 -15.49 8.71
C GLU A 69 -24.68 -13.99 8.67
N VAL A 70 -24.89 -13.42 7.47
CA VAL A 70 -25.42 -12.05 7.33
C VAL A 70 -26.93 -12.09 7.54
N GLY A 71 -27.39 -11.99 8.77
CA GLY A 71 -28.75 -12.28 9.20
C GLY A 71 -29.41 -11.21 10.05
N PHE A 72 -30.40 -11.65 10.84
CA PHE A 72 -31.17 -10.74 11.69
C PHE A 72 -30.34 -10.18 12.86
N GLY A 73 -29.32 -10.92 13.32
CA GLY A 73 -28.36 -10.44 14.32
C GLY A 73 -27.65 -9.18 13.86
N ASP A 74 -27.11 -9.21 12.65
CA ASP A 74 -26.45 -8.06 12.01
C ASP A 74 -27.42 -6.93 11.72
N PHE A 75 -28.64 -7.24 11.28
CA PHE A 75 -29.66 -6.22 11.06
C PHE A 75 -29.96 -5.42 12.33
N LEU A 76 -29.95 -6.06 13.51
CA LEU A 76 -30.15 -5.35 14.78
C LEU A 76 -28.96 -4.45 15.12
N ILE A 77 -27.73 -4.85 14.81
CA ILE A 77 -26.54 -4.00 14.97
C ILE A 77 -26.61 -2.82 14.01
N PHE A 78 -26.92 -3.07 12.74
CA PHE A 78 -27.13 -2.05 11.70
C PHE A 78 -28.21 -1.03 12.12
N ALA A 79 -29.41 -1.51 12.48
CA ALA A 79 -30.52 -0.65 12.90
C ALA A 79 -30.18 0.14 14.18
N GLY A 80 -29.35 -0.43 15.06
CA GLY A 80 -28.81 0.29 16.22
C GLY A 80 -27.83 1.41 15.86
N GLY A 81 -27.21 1.35 14.68
CA GLY A 81 -26.32 2.36 14.10
C GLY A 81 -27.02 3.40 13.23
N PHE A 82 -28.19 3.08 12.66
CA PHE A 82 -28.88 3.92 11.67
C PHE A 82 -29.11 5.37 12.12
N GLY A 83 -28.76 6.32 11.26
CA GLY A 83 -28.82 7.76 11.51
C GLY A 83 -27.70 8.29 12.41
N LYS A 84 -26.72 7.46 12.79
CA LYS A 84 -25.53 7.91 13.52
C LYS A 84 -24.39 8.16 12.55
N THR A 85 -23.61 9.19 12.86
CA THR A 85 -22.30 9.37 12.24
C THR A 85 -21.35 8.32 12.79
N VAL A 86 -20.74 7.55 11.92
CA VAL A 86 -19.60 6.72 12.27
C VAL A 86 -18.36 7.60 12.07
N PRO A 87 -17.41 7.64 13.03
CA PRO A 87 -16.13 8.27 12.76
C PRO A 87 -15.56 7.61 11.52
N LYS A 88 -15.54 8.34 10.40
CA LYS A 88 -15.14 7.84 9.09
C LYS A 88 -13.95 6.94 9.30
N ALA A 89 -14.09 5.64 8.97
CA ALA A 89 -12.99 4.71 9.13
C ALA A 89 -11.83 5.34 8.36
N MET A 90 -10.84 5.86 9.10
CA MET A 90 -9.79 6.61 8.45
C MET A 90 -9.03 5.59 7.62
N GLY A 91 -8.90 5.87 6.32
CA GLY A 91 -7.96 5.14 5.49
C GLY A 91 -6.62 5.04 6.21
N LYS A 92 -5.89 3.95 5.95
CA LYS A 92 -4.59 3.72 6.58
C LYS A 92 -3.49 3.94 5.56
N ILE A 93 -2.45 4.66 5.97
CA ILE A 93 -1.20 4.76 5.21
C ILE A 93 -0.30 3.63 5.70
N TYR A 94 0.24 2.84 4.79
CA TYR A 94 1.27 1.84 5.05
C TYR A 94 2.58 2.32 4.44
N TRP A 95 3.70 2.10 5.13
CA TRP A 95 5.01 2.41 4.57
C TRP A 95 6.08 1.44 5.04
N THR A 96 7.14 1.37 4.24
CA THR A 96 8.38 0.68 4.59
C THR A 96 9.43 1.69 5.00
N ASP A 97 10.23 1.33 5.99
CA ASP A 97 11.41 2.07 6.41
C ASP A 97 12.59 1.11 6.46
N SER A 98 13.62 1.39 5.67
CA SER A 98 14.80 0.54 5.57
C SER A 98 15.88 0.88 6.60
N GLY A 99 15.53 1.70 7.59
CA GLY A 99 16.41 2.06 8.69
C GLY A 99 17.71 2.71 8.24
N THR A 100 18.74 2.55 9.06
CA THR A 100 20.09 3.09 8.79
C THR A 100 20.88 2.32 7.71
N GLY A 101 20.35 1.21 7.19
CA GLY A 101 20.96 0.42 6.13
C GLY A 101 22.21 -0.40 6.52
N ASN A 102 22.71 -1.19 5.56
CA ASN A 102 23.89 -2.06 5.64
C ASN A 102 25.20 -1.21 5.70
N PRO A 103 26.26 -1.53 6.49
CA PRO A 103 26.71 -2.86 6.91
C PRO A 103 26.40 -3.27 8.36
N THR A 104 25.90 -2.37 9.19
CA THR A 104 25.62 -2.67 10.59
C THR A 104 24.18 -3.18 10.73
N PRO A 105 23.94 -4.35 11.32
CA PRO A 105 22.60 -4.83 11.63
C PRO A 105 22.02 -3.99 12.77
N MET A 106 21.75 -2.72 12.51
CA MET A 106 20.83 -1.98 13.35
C MET A 106 19.45 -2.53 12.99
N GLU A 107 18.84 -3.11 14.00
CA GLU A 107 17.59 -3.86 13.92
C GLU A 107 16.39 -2.89 13.80
N ASP A 108 16.49 -1.90 12.91
CA ASP A 108 15.58 -0.77 12.81
C ASP A 108 14.76 -0.70 11.52
N ASP A 109 14.88 -1.71 10.63
CA ASP A 109 13.94 -1.95 9.53
C ASP A 109 12.51 -2.11 10.07
N LYS A 110 11.54 -1.42 9.46
CA LYS A 110 10.13 -1.49 9.87
C LYS A 110 9.19 -1.48 8.68
N ILE A 111 8.05 -2.16 8.84
CA ILE A 111 6.82 -1.83 8.13
C ILE A 111 5.85 -1.29 9.16
N GLN A 112 5.27 -0.13 8.88
CA GLN A 112 4.40 0.57 9.80
C GLN A 112 3.13 1.03 9.08
N ARG A 113 2.11 1.38 9.86
CA ARG A 113 0.92 2.06 9.35
C ARG A 113 0.47 3.18 10.27
N ALA A 114 -0.35 4.08 9.75
CA ALA A 114 -0.99 5.17 10.47
C ALA A 114 -2.35 5.48 9.86
N ASN A 115 -3.16 6.29 10.55
CA ASN A 115 -4.33 6.92 9.95
C ASN A 115 -3.93 7.93 8.85
N PHE A 116 -4.85 8.29 7.96
CA PHE A 116 -4.64 9.30 6.92
C PHE A 116 -4.31 10.72 7.43
N ASP A 117 -4.53 11.00 8.71
CA ASP A 117 -4.11 12.23 9.38
C ASP A 117 -2.71 12.11 10.02
N GLY A 118 -2.05 10.95 9.88
CA GLY A 118 -0.74 10.65 10.47
C GLY A 118 -0.80 10.17 11.93
N SER A 119 -1.99 10.11 12.54
CA SER A 119 -2.15 9.60 13.91
C SER A 119 -2.08 8.06 13.99
N ASN A 120 -1.94 7.53 15.21
CA ASN A 120 -1.94 6.09 15.47
C ASN A 120 -0.89 5.32 14.66
N VAL A 121 0.36 5.79 14.71
CA VAL A 121 1.50 5.08 14.12
C VAL A 121 1.68 3.73 14.85
N GLU A 122 1.54 2.65 14.10
CA GLU A 122 1.66 1.27 14.55
C GLU A 122 2.81 0.58 13.79
N THR A 123 3.69 -0.10 14.52
CA THR A 123 4.72 -0.96 13.90
C THR A 123 4.18 -2.35 13.70
N LEU A 124 4.10 -2.81 12.46
CA LEU A 124 3.54 -4.10 12.08
C LEU A 124 4.62 -5.18 12.00
N LEU A 125 5.72 -4.88 11.29
CA LEU A 125 6.83 -5.80 11.09
C LEU A 125 8.15 -5.13 11.46
N THR A 126 9.07 -5.94 11.99
CA THR A 126 10.42 -5.54 12.36
C THR A 126 11.43 -6.61 11.97
N PHE A 127 12.69 -6.44 12.37
CA PHE A 127 13.71 -7.47 12.26
C PHE A 127 13.31 -8.83 12.84
N GLN A 128 12.45 -8.87 13.87
CA GLN A 128 11.96 -10.10 14.50
C GLN A 128 11.12 -10.94 13.54
N ASN A 129 10.51 -10.30 12.54
CA ASN A 129 9.76 -10.93 11.46
C ASN A 129 10.67 -11.27 10.26
N PHE A 130 11.99 -11.24 10.44
CA PHE A 130 12.98 -11.39 9.39
C PHE A 130 12.84 -10.34 8.26
N LEU A 131 12.38 -9.12 8.59
CA LEU A 131 12.38 -7.99 7.66
C LEU A 131 13.80 -7.48 7.42
N ARG A 132 14.19 -7.25 6.16
CA ARG A 132 15.52 -6.70 5.81
C ARG A 132 15.48 -5.83 4.56
N LEU A 133 15.83 -4.55 4.71
CA LEU A 133 15.75 -3.54 3.65
C LEU A 133 14.43 -3.64 2.85
N PRO A 134 13.29 -3.39 3.49
CA PRO A 134 12.03 -3.31 2.77
C PRO A 134 12.03 -2.09 1.84
N PHE A 135 11.58 -2.28 0.60
CA PHE A 135 11.43 -1.21 -0.40
C PHE A 135 9.96 -1.00 -0.77
N GLY A 136 9.48 -1.44 -1.92
CA GLY A 136 8.09 -1.25 -2.32
C GLY A 136 7.12 -2.07 -1.47
N ILE A 137 5.92 -1.53 -1.32
CA ILE A 137 4.79 -2.16 -0.63
C ILE A 137 3.51 -1.88 -1.42
N THR A 138 2.63 -2.88 -1.49
CA THR A 138 1.31 -2.75 -2.11
C THR A 138 0.29 -3.59 -1.36
N LEU A 139 -1.00 -3.30 -1.54
CA LEU A 139 -2.08 -3.90 -0.75
C LEU A 139 -3.11 -4.58 -1.66
N ASP A 140 -3.50 -5.79 -1.27
CA ASP A 140 -4.77 -6.39 -1.64
C ASP A 140 -5.73 -6.17 -0.47
N VAL A 141 -6.41 -5.02 -0.49
CA VAL A 141 -7.28 -4.58 0.61
C VAL A 141 -8.46 -5.55 0.79
N ALA A 142 -9.06 -6.00 -0.32
CA ALA A 142 -10.18 -6.94 -0.30
C ALA A 142 -9.77 -8.32 0.21
N GLY A 143 -8.61 -8.82 -0.20
CA GLY A 143 -8.03 -10.07 0.31
C GLY A 143 -7.39 -9.96 1.70
N GLY A 144 -7.31 -8.75 2.28
CA GLY A 144 -6.73 -8.52 3.60
C GLY A 144 -5.22 -8.76 3.65
N LYS A 145 -4.50 -8.55 2.55
CA LYS A 145 -3.05 -8.82 2.44
C LYS A 145 -2.25 -7.56 2.08
N MET A 146 -1.03 -7.50 2.62
CA MET A 146 0.02 -6.61 2.15
C MET A 146 1.17 -7.42 1.54
N TYR A 147 1.78 -6.88 0.49
CA TYR A 147 2.90 -7.47 -0.23
C TYR A 147 4.06 -6.48 -0.24
N TRP A 148 5.29 -6.94 -0.05
CA TRP A 148 6.47 -6.07 -0.08
C TRP A 148 7.71 -6.77 -0.62
N THR A 149 8.69 -5.96 -1.02
CA THR A 149 9.98 -6.43 -1.50
C THR A 149 11.07 -6.29 -0.42
N ASP A 150 11.74 -7.38 -0.06
CA ASP A 150 12.93 -7.43 0.80
C ASP A 150 14.18 -7.49 -0.10
N THR A 151 14.84 -6.35 -0.35
CA THR A 151 15.87 -6.27 -1.39
C THR A 151 17.13 -7.07 -1.07
N ILE A 152 17.66 -7.03 0.17
CA ILE A 152 18.92 -7.73 0.52
C ILE A 152 18.73 -9.24 0.71
N ARG A 153 17.52 -9.66 1.05
CA ARG A 153 17.22 -11.09 1.25
C ARG A 153 16.70 -11.74 -0.02
N ASP A 154 16.67 -11.00 -1.12
CA ASP A 154 16.30 -11.51 -2.42
C ASP A 154 14.89 -12.14 -2.39
N ARG A 155 13.90 -11.43 -1.79
CA ARG A 155 12.56 -11.97 -1.54
C ARG A 155 11.43 -11.00 -1.84
N ILE A 156 10.30 -11.57 -2.26
CA ILE A 156 8.98 -10.94 -2.22
C ILE A 156 8.15 -11.70 -1.19
N ARG A 157 7.49 -10.96 -0.30
CA ARG A 157 6.79 -11.50 0.86
C ARG A 157 5.39 -10.93 0.96
N ARG A 158 4.53 -11.61 1.69
CA ARG A 158 3.21 -11.08 2.09
C ARG A 158 2.88 -11.37 3.54
N ALA A 159 1.89 -10.66 4.05
CA ALA A 159 1.30 -10.85 5.36
C ALA A 159 -0.15 -10.36 5.34
N ASN A 160 -0.89 -10.62 6.41
CA ASN A 160 -2.14 -9.92 6.68
C ASN A 160 -1.90 -8.42 6.86
N LEU A 161 -2.93 -7.59 6.65
CA LEU A 161 -2.85 -6.12 6.81
C LEU A 161 -2.47 -5.66 8.23
N ASP A 162 -2.52 -6.55 9.24
CA ASP A 162 -2.08 -6.29 10.62
C ASP A 162 -0.64 -6.76 10.91
N GLY A 163 0.07 -7.30 9.92
CA GLY A 163 1.43 -7.85 10.08
C GLY A 163 1.48 -9.33 10.48
N SER A 164 0.36 -9.99 10.75
CA SER A 164 0.35 -11.41 11.07
C SER A 164 0.46 -12.29 9.80
N GLY A 165 0.82 -13.57 9.96
CA GLY A 165 0.82 -14.54 8.84
C GLY A 165 1.84 -14.24 7.75
N VAL A 166 3.07 -13.89 8.13
CA VAL A 166 4.15 -13.58 7.18
C VAL A 166 4.56 -14.82 6.37
N GLU A 167 4.59 -14.68 5.06
CA GLU A 167 4.92 -15.74 4.08
C GLU A 167 5.97 -15.24 3.07
N ASP A 168 6.90 -16.12 2.70
CA ASP A 168 7.84 -15.88 1.60
C ASP A 168 7.22 -16.42 0.30
N LEU A 169 6.93 -15.54 -0.67
CA LEU A 169 6.29 -15.92 -1.94
C LEU A 169 7.31 -16.30 -3.01
N LEU A 170 8.34 -15.46 -3.14
CA LEU A 170 9.44 -15.67 -4.08
C LEU A 170 10.75 -15.45 -3.34
N ASN A 171 11.74 -16.29 -3.65
CA ASN A 171 13.10 -16.16 -3.17
C ASN A 171 14.12 -16.42 -4.29
N THR A 172 15.28 -15.80 -4.20
CA THR A 172 16.43 -16.21 -5.02
C THR A 172 17.25 -17.25 -4.26
N ARG A 173 17.57 -18.36 -4.93
CA ARG A 173 18.45 -19.37 -4.33
C ARG A 173 19.85 -18.79 -4.21
N THR A 174 20.40 -18.80 -3.00
CA THR A 174 21.81 -18.46 -2.77
C THR A 174 22.60 -19.74 -2.50
N PHE A 175 23.81 -19.83 -3.05
CA PHE A 175 24.77 -20.89 -2.74
C PHE A 175 26.11 -20.27 -2.36
N GLY A 176 26.62 -20.59 -1.17
CA GLY A 176 27.88 -20.02 -0.67
C GLY A 176 27.87 -18.49 -0.50
N GLY A 177 26.69 -17.87 -0.31
CA GLY A 177 26.55 -16.42 -0.18
C GLY A 177 26.50 -15.65 -1.50
N GLN A 178 26.50 -16.33 -2.65
CA GLN A 178 26.26 -15.72 -3.95
C GLN A 178 24.85 -16.05 -4.45
N SER A 179 24.15 -15.02 -4.95
CA SER A 179 22.87 -15.19 -5.65
C SER A 179 23.10 -15.99 -6.93
N LEU A 180 22.32 -17.05 -7.13
CA LEU A 180 22.36 -17.88 -8.35
C LEU A 180 21.49 -17.30 -9.47
N GLY A 181 20.98 -16.08 -9.31
CA GLY A 181 19.95 -15.50 -10.16
C GLY A 181 18.56 -16.07 -9.85
N GLY A 182 17.55 -15.24 -10.01
CA GLY A 182 16.17 -15.61 -9.69
C GLY A 182 15.19 -14.46 -9.86
N PRO A 183 13.90 -14.73 -9.62
CA PRO A 183 12.84 -13.75 -9.78
C PRO A 183 12.99 -12.53 -8.87
N ALA A 184 13.64 -12.66 -7.71
CA ALA A 184 13.74 -11.60 -6.72
C ALA A 184 15.21 -11.38 -6.33
N THR A 185 16.09 -11.00 -7.26
CA THR A 185 17.53 -10.78 -6.97
C THR A 185 17.78 -9.44 -6.27
N ALA A 186 17.07 -8.38 -6.69
CA ALA A 186 17.04 -7.10 -6.00
C ALA A 186 15.69 -6.42 -6.25
N PRO A 187 14.58 -7.01 -5.76
CA PRO A 187 13.26 -6.46 -6.00
C PRO A 187 13.15 -5.09 -5.35
N ARG A 188 12.68 -4.10 -6.11
CA ARG A 188 12.55 -2.70 -5.66
C ARG A 188 11.12 -2.30 -5.38
N ASP A 189 10.18 -2.72 -6.24
CA ASP A 189 8.79 -2.32 -6.10
C ASP A 189 7.86 -3.34 -6.78
N ILE A 190 6.59 -3.35 -6.35
CA ILE A 190 5.59 -4.34 -6.69
C ILE A 190 4.21 -3.70 -6.89
N ALA A 191 3.51 -4.12 -7.94
CA ALA A 191 2.13 -3.74 -8.24
C ALA A 191 1.27 -4.98 -8.53
N LEU A 192 -0.03 -4.89 -8.25
CA LEU A 192 -0.96 -6.02 -8.36
C LEU A 192 -1.99 -5.79 -9.47
N ASP A 193 -2.26 -6.84 -10.24
CA ASP A 193 -3.48 -6.96 -11.03
C ASP A 193 -4.40 -7.96 -10.31
N LEU A 194 -5.35 -7.40 -9.56
CA LEU A 194 -6.34 -8.19 -8.81
C LEU A 194 -7.52 -8.62 -9.67
N THR A 195 -7.60 -8.16 -10.92
CA THR A 195 -8.73 -8.42 -11.82
C THR A 195 -8.53 -9.65 -12.70
N SER A 196 -7.27 -10.05 -12.90
CA SER A 196 -6.93 -11.27 -13.64
C SER A 196 -7.31 -12.53 -12.87
N ASP A 197 -7.55 -13.62 -13.58
CA ASP A 197 -7.79 -14.95 -13.00
C ASP A 197 -6.73 -15.96 -13.52
N PRO A 198 -5.77 -16.40 -12.69
CA PRO A 198 -5.57 -15.99 -11.29
C PRO A 198 -5.01 -14.55 -11.18
N PRO A 199 -5.20 -13.86 -10.03
CA PRO A 199 -4.60 -12.57 -9.74
C PRO A 199 -3.08 -12.58 -9.87
N LYS A 200 -2.51 -11.49 -10.38
CA LYS A 200 -1.08 -11.37 -10.70
C LYS A 200 -0.39 -10.29 -9.88
N MET A 201 0.89 -10.51 -9.61
CA MET A 201 1.82 -9.48 -9.15
C MET A 201 2.87 -9.22 -10.23
N TYR A 202 3.25 -7.95 -10.36
CA TYR A 202 4.28 -7.44 -11.25
C TYR A 202 5.32 -6.73 -10.39
N TRP A 203 6.61 -6.93 -10.66
CA TRP A 203 7.64 -6.23 -9.90
C TRP A 203 8.83 -5.86 -10.77
N VAL A 204 9.51 -4.80 -10.34
CA VAL A 204 10.81 -4.39 -10.87
C VAL A 204 11.91 -4.98 -10.01
N ASP A 205 12.90 -5.57 -10.67
CA ASP A 205 14.10 -6.11 -10.06
C ASP A 205 15.31 -5.38 -10.61
N ALA A 206 16.09 -4.76 -9.73
CA ALA A 206 17.27 -3.98 -10.12
C ALA A 206 18.46 -4.86 -10.54
N GLY A 207 18.32 -6.19 -10.47
CA GLY A 207 19.37 -7.12 -10.82
C GLY A 207 20.53 -7.11 -9.82
N THR A 208 21.73 -7.40 -10.30
CA THR A 208 22.93 -7.39 -9.48
C THR A 208 23.68 -6.08 -9.63
N SER A 209 24.64 -5.80 -8.73
CA SER A 209 25.46 -4.58 -8.80
C SER A 209 26.34 -4.47 -10.07
N ASN A 210 26.20 -5.38 -11.04
CA ASN A 210 27.00 -5.48 -12.25
C ASN A 210 26.10 -5.45 -13.50
N VAL A 211 25.97 -4.26 -14.11
CA VAL A 211 25.57 -3.96 -15.51
C VAL A 211 24.24 -4.55 -16.04
N ASN A 212 23.24 -3.66 -16.21
CA ASN A 212 22.09 -3.79 -17.13
C ASN A 212 21.33 -5.12 -17.10
N ASP A 213 21.28 -5.79 -15.95
CA ASP A 213 20.61 -7.08 -15.77
C ASP A 213 19.26 -6.95 -15.04
N GLY A 214 18.78 -5.71 -14.86
CA GLY A 214 17.47 -5.39 -14.33
C GLY A 214 16.35 -6.01 -15.17
N LYS A 215 15.25 -6.37 -14.52
CA LYS A 215 14.12 -7.07 -15.13
C LYS A 215 12.79 -6.56 -14.60
N ILE A 216 11.76 -6.70 -15.42
CA ILE A 216 10.37 -6.66 -14.97
C ILE A 216 9.84 -8.08 -15.04
N TRP A 217 9.23 -8.52 -13.96
CA TRP A 217 8.69 -9.86 -13.83
C TRP A 217 7.20 -9.84 -13.51
N ARG A 218 6.57 -10.99 -13.72
CA ARG A 218 5.19 -11.28 -13.30
C ARG A 218 5.09 -12.67 -12.68
N ALA A 219 4.17 -12.86 -11.75
CA ALA A 219 3.79 -14.15 -11.18
C ALA A 219 2.33 -14.11 -10.68
N ASN A 220 1.79 -15.27 -10.27
CA ASN A 220 0.57 -15.33 -9.49
C ASN A 220 0.79 -14.72 -8.09
N LEU A 221 -0.26 -14.24 -7.40
CA LEU A 221 -0.15 -13.68 -6.04
C LEU A 221 0.39 -14.68 -4.98
N ASP A 222 0.35 -15.99 -5.27
CA ASP A 222 0.93 -17.03 -4.42
C ASP A 222 2.42 -17.30 -4.71
N GLY A 223 3.04 -16.55 -5.64
CA GLY A 223 4.43 -16.74 -6.05
C GLY A 223 4.63 -17.80 -7.15
N SER A 224 3.58 -18.50 -7.58
CA SER A 224 3.69 -19.50 -8.63
C SER A 224 3.79 -18.86 -10.03
N SER A 225 4.35 -19.61 -10.98
CA SER A 225 4.47 -19.22 -12.39
C SER A 225 5.22 -17.90 -12.63
N PRO A 226 6.42 -17.68 -12.06
CA PRO A 226 7.20 -16.48 -12.33
C PRO A 226 7.70 -16.46 -13.78
N GLU A 227 7.58 -15.32 -14.45
CA GLU A 227 8.07 -15.09 -15.80
C GLU A 227 8.67 -13.69 -15.97
N VAL A 228 9.63 -13.56 -16.88
CA VAL A 228 10.26 -12.28 -17.22
C VAL A 228 9.46 -11.63 -18.35
N LEU A 229 8.99 -10.41 -18.13
CA LEU A 229 8.28 -9.61 -19.13
C LEU A 229 9.24 -8.71 -19.93
N VAL A 230 10.17 -8.06 -19.23
CA VAL A 230 11.19 -7.18 -19.83
C VAL A 230 12.55 -7.56 -19.27
N SER A 231 13.52 -7.80 -20.16
CA SER A 231 14.85 -8.31 -19.81
C SER A 231 16.02 -7.47 -20.33
N THR A 232 15.73 -6.37 -21.02
CA THR A 232 16.76 -5.52 -21.66
C THR A 232 16.40 -4.05 -21.50
N GLY A 233 17.43 -3.20 -21.46
CA GLY A 233 17.25 -1.74 -21.41
C GLY A 233 16.91 -1.19 -20.02
N LEU A 234 16.94 -2.06 -19.00
CA LEU A 234 16.73 -1.76 -17.59
C LEU A 234 18.11 -1.72 -16.89
N ILE A 235 18.46 -0.57 -16.32
CA ILE A 235 19.74 -0.36 -15.63
C ILE A 235 19.52 -0.43 -14.13
N ASN A 236 18.61 0.38 -13.60
CA ASN A 236 18.26 0.41 -12.19
C ASN A 236 16.78 0.79 -12.02
N PRO A 237 15.85 -0.09 -12.43
CA PRO A 237 14.42 0.15 -12.29
C PRO A 237 14.04 0.33 -10.81
N GLN A 238 13.23 1.34 -10.49
CA GLN A 238 12.93 1.73 -9.12
C GLN A 238 11.48 1.47 -8.69
N SER A 239 10.51 1.75 -9.56
CA SER A 239 9.08 1.63 -9.26
C SER A 239 8.27 1.15 -10.45
N ILE A 240 7.10 0.55 -10.20
CA ILE A 240 6.16 0.08 -11.22
C ILE A 240 4.72 0.40 -10.86
N ALA A 241 3.92 0.86 -11.82
CA ALA A 241 2.48 1.05 -11.69
C ALA A 241 1.73 0.47 -12.90
N LEU A 242 0.49 0.03 -12.69
CA LEU A 242 -0.32 -0.65 -13.70
C LEU A 242 -1.55 0.17 -14.07
N ASP A 243 -1.78 0.32 -15.37
CA ASP A 243 -3.09 0.61 -15.93
C ASP A 243 -3.67 -0.71 -16.42
N VAL A 244 -4.34 -1.41 -15.51
CA VAL A 244 -4.88 -2.75 -15.78
C VAL A 244 -5.96 -2.70 -16.86
N ALA A 245 -6.84 -1.70 -16.81
CA ALA A 245 -7.94 -1.54 -17.78
C ALA A 245 -7.43 -1.21 -19.19
N GLY A 246 -6.38 -0.37 -19.30
CA GLY A 246 -5.71 -0.05 -20.55
C GLY A 246 -4.69 -1.10 -21.01
N GLY A 247 -4.42 -2.12 -20.19
CA GLY A 247 -3.47 -3.19 -20.50
C GLY A 247 -2.02 -2.71 -20.55
N LYS A 248 -1.65 -1.71 -19.73
CA LYS A 248 -0.31 -1.12 -19.70
C LYS A 248 0.36 -1.24 -18.33
N MET A 249 1.68 -1.34 -18.34
CA MET A 249 2.54 -1.14 -17.17
C MET A 249 3.50 0.02 -17.42
N TYR A 250 3.80 0.77 -16.37
CA TYR A 250 4.64 1.95 -16.35
C TYR A 250 5.74 1.74 -15.31
N TRP A 251 6.98 2.13 -15.62
CA TRP A 251 8.07 2.04 -14.65
C TRP A 251 9.05 3.19 -14.78
N THR A 252 9.75 3.40 -13.69
CA THR A 252 10.88 4.33 -13.61
C THR A 252 12.19 3.55 -13.63
N ASP A 253 13.17 4.07 -14.34
CA ASP A 253 14.55 3.60 -14.33
C ASP A 253 15.48 4.77 -14.01
N SER A 254 16.20 4.65 -12.90
CA SER A 254 17.11 5.69 -12.42
C SER A 254 18.49 5.65 -13.08
N GLY A 255 18.65 4.79 -14.08
CA GLY A 255 19.88 4.68 -14.84
C GLY A 255 21.05 4.29 -13.95
N THR A 256 22.21 4.86 -14.24
CA THR A 256 23.43 4.64 -13.45
C THR A 256 23.48 5.43 -12.14
N GLY A 257 22.50 6.33 -11.91
CA GLY A 257 22.27 7.03 -10.64
C GLY A 257 23.30 8.09 -10.27
N GLY A 258 22.83 9.23 -9.73
CA GLY A 258 23.68 10.28 -9.16
C GLY A 258 23.80 11.55 -10.01
N PRO A 259 24.24 12.69 -9.44
CA PRO A 259 24.25 13.99 -10.11
C PRO A 259 25.21 14.05 -11.31
N ASP A 260 26.29 13.27 -11.29
CA ASP A 260 27.33 13.26 -12.33
C ASP A 260 27.28 12.03 -13.25
N ALA A 261 26.31 11.14 -13.04
CA ALA A 261 26.16 9.93 -13.85
C ALA A 261 25.69 10.24 -15.28
N PRO A 262 25.92 9.30 -16.22
CA PRO A 262 25.26 9.28 -17.52
C PRO A 262 23.77 9.68 -17.43
N GLN A 263 23.30 10.34 -18.47
CA GLN A 263 21.92 10.82 -18.58
C GLN A 263 21.03 9.71 -19.15
N ASP A 264 21.05 8.55 -18.49
CA ASP A 264 20.35 7.33 -18.90
C ASP A 264 19.08 7.03 -18.09
N ASP A 265 18.62 8.03 -17.32
CA ASP A 265 17.33 8.05 -16.61
C ASP A 265 16.14 7.96 -17.58
N LYS A 266 15.15 7.11 -17.27
CA LYS A 266 13.95 6.93 -18.11
C LYS A 266 12.68 6.72 -17.30
N ILE A 267 11.55 7.17 -17.85
CA ILE A 267 10.23 6.63 -17.55
C ILE A 267 9.72 5.96 -18.82
N GLN A 268 9.25 4.74 -18.69
CA GLN A 268 8.85 3.91 -19.82
C GLN A 268 7.51 3.23 -19.53
N ARG A 269 6.86 2.76 -20.60
CA ARG A 269 5.70 1.87 -20.50
C ARG A 269 5.78 0.71 -21.47
N ALA A 270 4.96 -0.30 -21.24
CA ALA A 270 4.76 -1.44 -22.13
C ALA A 270 3.34 -1.99 -21.94
N ASN A 271 2.96 -2.95 -22.78
CA ASN A 271 1.81 -3.81 -22.50
C ASN A 271 2.06 -4.67 -21.24
N LEU A 272 0.99 -5.12 -20.58
CA LEU A 272 1.09 -6.04 -19.43
C LEU A 272 1.77 -7.39 -19.74
N ASP A 273 1.96 -7.73 -21.02
CA ASP A 273 2.72 -8.92 -21.45
C ASP A 273 4.21 -8.62 -21.75
N GLY A 274 4.67 -7.40 -21.50
CA GLY A 274 6.05 -6.97 -21.77
C GLY A 274 6.30 -6.47 -23.20
N SER A 275 5.33 -6.60 -24.11
CA SER A 275 5.49 -6.14 -25.49
C SER A 275 5.35 -4.61 -25.62
N ASN A 276 5.86 -4.06 -26.73
CA ASN A 276 5.75 -2.63 -27.07
C ASN A 276 6.31 -1.69 -26.00
N VAL A 277 7.57 -1.93 -25.60
CA VAL A 277 8.31 -1.02 -24.71
C VAL A 277 8.49 0.33 -25.39
N GLU A 278 8.03 1.38 -24.74
CA GLU A 278 8.08 2.78 -25.19
C GLU A 278 8.77 3.63 -24.12
N THR A 279 9.71 4.48 -24.52
CA THR A 279 10.31 5.49 -23.64
C THR A 279 9.46 6.76 -23.69
N LEU A 280 8.92 7.17 -22.53
CA LEU A 280 8.02 8.32 -22.42
C LEU A 280 8.77 9.60 -22.04
N LEU A 281 9.64 9.51 -21.04
CA LEU A 281 10.42 10.64 -20.53
C LEU A 281 11.88 10.25 -20.39
N THR A 282 12.77 11.19 -20.68
CA THR A 282 14.23 11.07 -20.53
C THR A 282 14.82 12.33 -19.91
N TYR A 283 16.15 12.41 -19.84
CA TYR A 283 16.85 13.62 -19.40
C TYR A 283 16.43 14.90 -20.15
N GLU A 284 16.10 14.81 -21.44
CA GLU A 284 15.61 15.95 -22.25
C GLU A 284 14.30 16.55 -21.70
N ASN A 285 13.53 15.76 -20.94
CA ASN A 285 12.32 16.20 -20.24
C ASN A 285 12.61 16.65 -18.80
N PHE A 286 13.87 16.93 -18.48
CA PHE A 286 14.35 17.26 -17.13
C PHE A 286 14.11 16.14 -16.11
N LEU A 287 14.16 14.88 -16.53
CA LEU A 287 14.12 13.71 -15.63
C LEU A 287 15.50 13.46 -15.00
N ARG A 288 15.57 13.16 -13.70
CA ARG A 288 16.82 12.71 -13.04
C ARG A 288 16.54 11.84 -11.82
N VAL A 289 17.10 10.63 -11.80
CA VAL A 289 16.91 9.65 -10.72
C VAL A 289 15.43 9.52 -10.33
N PRO A 290 14.51 9.20 -11.27
CA PRO A 290 13.12 8.95 -10.92
C PRO A 290 13.00 7.74 -10.00
N ARG A 291 12.06 7.78 -9.05
CA ARG A 291 11.76 6.65 -8.14
C ARG A 291 10.30 6.25 -8.22
N GLY A 292 9.47 6.49 -7.21
CA GLY A 292 8.05 6.13 -7.20
C GLY A 292 7.27 6.68 -8.39
N ILE A 293 6.32 5.88 -8.89
CA ILE A 293 5.35 6.28 -9.90
C ILE A 293 3.94 5.81 -9.51
N ALA A 294 2.94 6.67 -9.71
CA ALA A 294 1.54 6.34 -9.53
C ALA A 294 0.68 6.92 -10.66
N LEU A 295 -0.46 6.30 -10.95
CA LEU A 295 -1.30 6.63 -12.10
C LEU A 295 -2.69 7.08 -11.65
N ASP A 296 -3.14 8.20 -12.21
CA ASP A 296 -4.56 8.55 -12.31
C ASP A 296 -5.01 8.19 -13.73
N VAL A 297 -5.42 6.93 -13.90
CA VAL A 297 -5.79 6.38 -15.21
C VAL A 297 -7.00 7.12 -15.79
N ALA A 298 -8.02 7.38 -14.96
CA ALA A 298 -9.23 8.06 -15.40
C ALA A 298 -8.98 9.53 -15.77
N GLY A 299 -8.11 10.22 -15.02
CA GLY A 299 -7.66 11.57 -15.34
C GLY A 299 -6.60 11.63 -16.44
N GLY A 300 -6.08 10.50 -16.90
CA GLY A 300 -5.06 10.43 -17.95
C GLY A 300 -3.69 10.96 -17.51
N LYS A 301 -3.36 10.88 -16.22
CA LYS A 301 -2.11 11.43 -15.66
C LYS A 301 -1.24 10.36 -14.99
N MET A 302 0.07 10.56 -15.08
CA MET A 302 1.06 9.85 -14.25
C MET A 302 1.80 10.85 -13.35
N TYR A 303 2.11 10.40 -12.15
CA TYR A 303 2.78 11.15 -11.08
C TYR A 303 4.05 10.43 -10.69
N TRP A 304 5.16 11.13 -10.50
CA TRP A 304 6.40 10.49 -10.05
C TRP A 304 7.23 11.37 -9.12
N THR A 305 8.08 10.71 -8.35
CA THR A 305 9.12 11.34 -7.54
C THR A 305 10.42 11.43 -8.34
N ASP A 306 11.03 12.61 -8.36
CA ASP A 306 12.31 12.90 -9.03
C ASP A 306 13.28 13.38 -7.95
N ILE A 307 14.01 12.44 -7.34
CA ILE A 307 14.96 12.76 -6.26
C ILE A 307 16.21 13.46 -6.81
N GLY A 308 16.53 13.30 -8.09
CA GLY A 308 17.67 13.96 -8.68
C GLY A 308 17.52 15.48 -8.80
N ARG A 309 16.29 15.99 -8.72
CA ARG A 309 15.97 17.42 -8.76
C ARG A 309 15.06 17.89 -7.62
N ASP A 310 14.88 17.07 -6.58
CA ASP A 310 14.08 17.37 -5.38
C ASP A 310 12.64 17.79 -5.70
N ARG A 311 11.95 16.99 -6.54
CA ARG A 311 10.62 17.33 -7.09
C ARG A 311 9.64 16.17 -7.09
N ILE A 312 8.36 16.53 -7.02
CA ILE A 312 7.24 15.68 -7.45
C ILE A 312 6.68 16.28 -8.73
N ARG A 313 6.49 15.43 -9.74
CA ARG A 313 6.13 15.85 -11.09
C ARG A 313 4.93 15.05 -11.61
N ARG A 314 4.28 15.61 -12.62
CA ARG A 314 3.15 14.98 -13.32
C ARG A 314 3.27 15.18 -14.83
N ALA A 315 2.70 14.26 -15.59
CA ALA A 315 2.56 14.35 -17.05
C ALA A 315 1.29 13.59 -17.48
N ASN A 316 0.93 13.70 -18.76
CA ASN A 316 -0.02 12.78 -19.38
C ASN A 316 0.53 11.35 -19.39
N LEU A 317 -0.35 10.34 -19.46
CA LEU A 317 0.01 8.91 -19.54
C LEU A 317 0.86 8.53 -20.77
N ASP A 318 1.03 9.43 -21.73
CA ASP A 318 1.91 9.28 -22.90
C ASP A 318 3.24 10.05 -22.78
N GLY A 319 3.52 10.65 -21.62
CA GLY A 319 4.74 11.43 -21.39
C GLY A 319 4.65 12.90 -21.84
N THR A 320 3.55 13.33 -22.45
CA THR A 320 3.39 14.73 -22.84
C THR A 320 3.06 15.63 -21.66
N GLU A 321 3.33 16.92 -21.82
CA GLU A 321 3.03 17.97 -20.82
C GLU A 321 3.61 17.70 -19.41
N PRO A 322 4.92 17.39 -19.27
CA PRO A 322 5.51 17.21 -17.95
C PRO A 322 5.59 18.55 -17.21
N GLU A 323 5.15 18.57 -15.95
CA GLU A 323 5.14 19.74 -15.08
C GLU A 323 5.62 19.40 -13.65
N ASP A 324 6.11 20.42 -12.95
CA ASP A 324 6.54 20.31 -11.56
C ASP A 324 5.37 20.69 -10.64
N LEU A 325 5.00 19.82 -9.70
CA LEU A 325 3.93 20.06 -8.74
C LEU A 325 4.46 20.60 -7.41
N LEU A 326 5.51 19.96 -6.90
CA LEU A 326 6.16 20.30 -5.64
C LEU A 326 7.68 20.27 -5.81
N ASN A 327 8.36 21.17 -5.10
CA ASN A 327 9.81 21.22 -5.04
C ASN A 327 10.30 21.59 -3.64
N THR A 328 11.59 21.37 -3.39
CA THR A 328 12.24 21.86 -2.18
C THR A 328 12.80 23.27 -2.35
N ARG A 329 12.63 24.10 -1.32
CA ARG A 329 13.22 25.44 -1.29
C ARG A 329 14.71 25.31 -1.00
N THR A 330 15.54 25.85 -1.88
CA THR A 330 16.99 25.94 -1.69
C THR A 330 17.42 27.38 -1.45
N PHE A 331 18.34 27.61 -0.52
CA PHE A 331 19.01 28.91 -0.33
C PHE A 331 20.53 28.71 -0.31
N GLY A 332 21.27 29.43 -1.18
CA GLY A 332 22.73 29.30 -1.25
C GLY A 332 23.24 27.89 -1.62
N GLY A 333 22.43 27.09 -2.32
CA GLY A 333 22.76 25.71 -2.70
C GLY A 333 22.51 24.66 -1.60
N GLN A 334 21.95 25.05 -0.45
CA GLN A 334 21.55 24.15 0.62
C GLN A 334 20.02 24.00 0.62
N SER A 335 19.53 22.76 0.73
CA SER A 335 18.12 22.47 0.98
C SER A 335 17.71 23.03 2.34
N LEU A 336 16.62 23.80 2.39
CA LEU A 336 16.04 24.27 3.65
C LEU A 336 14.99 23.30 4.20
N GLY A 337 14.94 22.08 3.63
CA GLY A 337 13.82 21.16 3.81
C GLY A 337 12.58 21.60 3.04
N GLY A 338 11.63 20.68 2.90
CA GLY A 338 10.42 20.93 2.14
C GLY A 338 9.66 19.64 1.85
N PRO A 339 8.54 19.76 1.12
CA PRO A 339 7.73 18.61 0.75
C PRO A 339 8.47 17.59 -0.12
N ALA A 340 9.50 17.96 -0.89
CA ALA A 340 10.16 17.05 -1.83
C ALA A 340 11.68 17.10 -1.68
N THR A 341 12.22 16.85 -0.49
CA THR A 341 13.67 16.94 -0.22
C THR A 341 14.40 15.68 -0.68
N ALA A 342 13.81 14.52 -0.44
CA ALA A 342 14.27 13.24 -0.96
C ALA A 342 13.05 12.33 -1.20
N PRO A 343 12.13 12.70 -2.10
CA PRO A 343 10.89 11.97 -2.29
C PRO A 343 11.23 10.58 -2.87
N ARG A 344 10.78 9.51 -2.21
CA ARG A 344 11.12 8.13 -2.60
C ARG A 344 10.00 7.46 -3.35
N ASP A 345 8.80 7.45 -2.79
CA ASP A 345 7.65 6.75 -3.36
C ASP A 345 6.35 7.52 -3.15
N ILE A 346 5.35 7.28 -4.00
CA ILE A 346 4.11 8.05 -4.10
C ILE A 346 2.91 7.13 -4.33
N ALA A 347 1.80 7.44 -3.66
CA ALA A 347 0.52 6.78 -3.84
C ALA A 347 -0.61 7.82 -3.95
N LEU A 348 -1.70 7.48 -4.64
CA LEU A 348 -2.83 8.38 -4.88
C LEU A 348 -4.09 7.87 -4.18
N ASP A 349 -4.79 8.77 -3.52
CA ASP A 349 -6.17 8.59 -3.09
C ASP A 349 -7.06 9.35 -4.08
N LEU A 350 -7.56 8.62 -5.07
CA LEU A 350 -8.45 9.15 -6.11
C LEU A 350 -9.93 9.15 -5.68
N THR A 351 -10.27 8.58 -4.52
CA THR A 351 -11.64 8.51 -4.02
C THR A 351 -12.00 9.69 -3.11
N SER A 352 -10.99 10.35 -2.54
CA SER A 352 -11.17 11.61 -1.81
C SER A 352 -11.63 12.78 -2.69
N ASP A 353 -12.34 13.74 -2.07
CA ASP A 353 -12.72 15.02 -2.70
C ASP A 353 -12.17 16.20 -1.87
N PRO A 354 -11.18 16.97 -2.39
CA PRO A 354 -10.48 16.73 -3.64
C PRO A 354 -9.52 15.52 -3.55
N PRO A 355 -9.21 14.86 -4.68
CA PRO A 355 -8.22 13.79 -4.74
C PRO A 355 -6.86 14.20 -4.17
N LYS A 356 -6.18 13.24 -3.53
CA LYS A 356 -4.93 13.48 -2.81
C LYS A 356 -3.80 12.61 -3.33
N MET A 357 -2.58 13.13 -3.26
CA MET A 357 -1.36 12.35 -3.36
C MET A 357 -0.67 12.29 -2.00
N TYR A 358 -0.09 11.13 -1.71
CA TYR A 358 0.68 10.84 -0.52
C TYR A 358 2.05 10.35 -0.92
N TRP A 359 3.11 10.77 -0.22
CA TRP A 359 4.44 10.30 -0.54
C TRP A 359 5.31 10.19 0.71
N VAL A 360 6.31 9.32 0.62
CA VAL A 360 7.40 9.24 1.58
C VAL A 360 8.57 10.08 1.11
N ASP A 361 9.12 10.87 2.01
CA ASP A 361 10.30 11.69 1.80
C ASP A 361 11.37 11.28 2.82
N ALA A 362 12.55 10.90 2.34
CA ALA A 362 13.65 10.47 3.21
C ALA A 362 14.33 11.63 3.95
N GLY A 363 13.90 12.87 3.72
CA GLY A 363 14.44 14.06 4.35
C GLY A 363 15.81 14.41 3.80
N THR A 364 16.69 14.88 4.68
CA THR A 364 18.05 15.25 4.31
C THR A 364 19.03 14.10 4.62
N SER A 365 20.33 14.32 4.46
CA SER A 365 21.34 13.37 4.95
C SER A 365 21.39 13.25 6.48
N ASN A 366 20.54 13.97 7.22
CA ASN A 366 20.43 13.86 8.67
C ASN A 366 19.56 12.65 9.03
N VAL A 367 20.01 11.82 9.98
CA VAL A 367 19.20 10.69 10.46
C VAL A 367 17.92 11.18 11.14
N ASN A 368 16.78 10.55 10.81
CA ASN A 368 15.45 10.71 11.41
C ASN A 368 14.64 11.96 11.05
N ASP A 369 14.92 12.63 9.94
CA ASP A 369 14.10 13.76 9.46
C ASP A 369 13.15 13.41 8.30
N GLY A 370 13.04 12.10 7.98
CA GLY A 370 12.09 11.57 7.02
C GLY A 370 10.64 11.84 7.42
N LYS A 371 9.77 11.95 6.43
CA LYS A 371 8.36 12.34 6.60
C LYS A 371 7.45 11.59 5.66
N ILE A 372 6.20 11.46 6.07
CA ILE A 372 5.08 11.18 5.15
C ILE A 372 4.35 12.48 4.94
N TRP A 373 4.09 12.80 3.68
CA TRP A 373 3.39 14.00 3.28
C TRP A 373 2.13 13.69 2.48
N ARG A 374 1.25 14.69 2.40
CA ARG A 374 0.05 14.70 1.56
C ARG A 374 -0.12 16.06 0.90
N ALA A 375 -0.69 16.07 -0.30
CA ALA A 375 -1.15 17.29 -0.98
C ALA A 375 -2.35 16.97 -1.89
N ASN A 376 -2.97 18.01 -2.44
CA ASN A 376 -3.87 17.86 -3.58
C ASN A 376 -3.08 17.37 -4.81
N LEU A 377 -3.76 16.74 -5.77
CA LEU A 377 -3.15 16.27 -7.02
C LEU A 377 -2.54 17.38 -7.92
N ASP A 378 -2.79 18.65 -7.63
CA ASP A 378 -2.17 19.79 -8.30
C ASP A 378 -0.94 20.35 -7.52
N GLY A 379 -0.53 19.69 -6.43
CA GLY A 379 0.55 20.14 -5.57
C GLY A 379 0.15 21.17 -4.51
N SER A 380 -1.10 21.63 -4.49
CA SER A 380 -1.57 22.58 -3.49
C SER A 380 -1.79 21.93 -2.11
N SER A 381 -1.72 22.75 -1.06
CA SER A 381 -1.94 22.35 0.33
C SER A 381 -1.04 21.19 0.82
N PRO A 382 0.29 21.26 0.67
CA PRO A 382 1.18 20.24 1.19
C PRO A 382 1.19 20.25 2.73
N GLU A 383 1.07 19.06 3.31
CA GLU A 383 0.98 18.83 4.75
C GLU A 383 1.84 17.61 5.12
N ALA A 384 2.64 17.73 6.18
CA ALA A 384 3.38 16.60 6.75
C ALA A 384 2.49 15.89 7.77
N LEU A 385 2.28 14.60 7.58
CA LEU A 385 1.38 13.77 8.39
C LEU A 385 2.14 13.03 9.49
N VAL A 386 3.17 12.28 9.10
CA VAL A 386 4.06 11.60 10.05
C VAL A 386 5.42 12.29 9.98
N THR A 387 5.86 12.84 11.10
CA THR A 387 7.03 13.75 11.15
C THR A 387 8.19 13.26 11.99
N THR A 388 8.06 12.07 12.59
CA THR A 388 9.07 11.51 13.51
C THR A 388 9.18 10.01 13.35
N GLY A 389 10.38 9.47 13.56
CA GLY A 389 10.60 8.02 13.58
C GLY A 389 10.75 7.38 12.20
N LEU A 390 10.79 8.18 11.14
CA LEU A 390 11.17 7.74 9.79
C LEU A 390 12.67 8.00 9.58
N VAL A 391 13.44 6.92 9.45
CA VAL A 391 14.90 6.95 9.26
C VAL A 391 15.22 7.04 7.78
N ASN A 392 14.67 6.11 6.99
CA ASN A 392 14.89 6.02 5.55
C ASN A 392 13.69 5.35 4.86
N PRO A 393 12.54 6.03 4.82
CA PRO A 393 11.33 5.47 4.23
C PRO A 393 11.51 5.23 2.72
N GLN A 394 11.06 4.08 2.24
CA GLN A 394 11.26 3.66 0.84
C GLN A 394 9.98 3.61 0.03
N GLY A 395 8.94 2.93 0.53
CA GLY A 395 7.69 2.67 -0.18
C GLY A 395 6.46 3.11 0.60
N ILE A 396 5.36 3.39 -0.09
CA ILE A 396 4.09 3.80 0.50
C ILE A 396 2.90 3.14 -0.20
N ALA A 397 1.89 2.70 0.57
CA ALA A 397 0.63 2.21 0.04
C ALA A 397 -0.55 2.71 0.87
N LEU A 398 -1.73 2.80 0.26
CA LEU A 398 -2.93 3.33 0.89
C LEU A 398 -4.00 2.25 0.97
N MET A 399 -4.53 2.05 2.17
CA MET A 399 -5.76 1.31 2.39
C MET A 399 -6.90 2.33 2.37
N LEU A 400 -7.50 2.53 1.19
CA LEU A 400 -8.69 3.35 1.05
C LEU A 400 -9.84 2.60 1.71
N THR A 401 -10.62 3.30 2.55
CA THR A 401 -11.89 2.75 3.01
C THR A 401 -12.91 2.89 1.86
N PRO A 402 -13.63 1.80 1.50
CA PRO A 402 -14.55 1.78 0.38
C PRO A 402 -15.60 2.87 0.42
#